data_AF-A0A2E6VUL1-F1
#
_entry.id   AF-A0A2E6VUL1-F1
#
_cell.length_a   1.000
_cell.length_b   1.000
_cell.length_c   1.000
_cell.angle_alpha   90.00
_cell.angle_beta   90.00
_cell.angle_gamma   90.00
#
_symmetry.space_group_name_H-M   'P 1'
#
loop_
_entity.id
_entity.type
_entity.pdbx_description
1 polymer ?
#
loop_
_entity_poly.entity_id
_entity_poly.type
_entity_poly.pdbx_seq_one_letter_code
_entity_poly.pdbx_strand_id
1 'polypeptide(L)'
;MAGSVAHAEDYYVPSPPGQNPIPSHFVATTATVQHVPLPSQLGKVLVDVDGIGASITLLTGNPNLLIQTLNRYTSGASICVDIEARKNHVRLKCRTRRLEAKVIANKKRRLLEIREVRGVPWTGQHDPPPYPFYPMTFVNAEAEPCPGTSLVMKAECLLFEGKLQEAIDKYRESYDTLWIGWSAFRLGDMAYRNGEGAKAAGWYLRVPQNSPFARLAKARLCEMVGDCFDKDQDRLNVFSTLGVPEPMRSEIELRHWRIMAYLGQSSDAAVALSNRIVDEMRPKTCLSTAALCRRIIMAGFDRANEEQKIQLLRGYISLPNINSGALAWPAARKAAKTATAIGAPSFAAKILAAVTQEVPNDELEDHLVDVAHLFVLGGDTARADVILEYAKEFFGDRVYTSSKWVPIIKGIRNYKPTAYDVPPIEKSDVDTRKALLNETAILADTLSTLAEAKSFGNKRDIDLREKYPLAFETINELEEAEEETADAGVPEEPAQEPSWWEKWMPEF
;
A
#
# COMPACT_ATOMS: atom_id res chain seq x y z
N MET A 1 22.01 24.81 22.23
CA MET A 1 21.67 25.83 21.22
C MET A 1 21.74 25.16 19.86
N ALA A 2 20.59 24.71 19.35
CA ALA A 2 20.49 23.97 18.09
C ALA A 2 20.28 24.96 16.95
N GLY A 3 21.34 25.22 16.17
CA GLY A 3 21.22 25.93 14.91
C GLY A 3 20.63 24.98 13.87
N SER A 4 19.35 25.15 13.54
CA SER A 4 18.75 24.59 12.34
C SER A 4 19.28 25.38 11.14
N VAL A 5 20.29 24.85 10.47
CA VAL A 5 20.61 25.26 9.11
C VAL A 5 20.05 24.16 8.22
N ALA A 6 18.84 24.37 7.71
CA ALA A 6 18.32 23.54 6.64
C ALA A 6 19.32 23.64 5.48
N HIS A 7 19.92 22.52 5.07
CA HIS A 7 20.78 22.51 3.89
C HIS A 7 19.90 22.73 2.67
N ALA A 8 19.98 23.95 2.16
CA ALA A 8 19.55 24.29 0.83
C ALA A 8 20.45 23.58 -0.17
N GLU A 9 19.94 22.52 -0.81
CA GLU A 9 20.61 21.97 -1.98
C GLU A 9 20.18 22.80 -3.19
N ASP A 10 21.06 23.68 -3.67
CA ASP A 10 20.90 24.43 -4.90
C ASP A 10 21.05 23.48 -6.09
N TYR A 11 19.94 22.94 -6.59
CA TYR A 11 19.95 22.22 -7.85
C TYR A 11 19.60 23.16 -8.99
N TYR A 12 20.62 23.49 -9.79
CA TYR A 12 20.41 24.05 -11.12
C TYR A 12 19.78 22.98 -12.00
N VAL A 13 18.52 23.15 -12.36
CA VAL A 13 17.90 22.36 -13.44
C VAL A 13 18.29 23.04 -14.75
N PRO A 14 19.21 22.48 -15.55
CA PRO A 14 19.58 23.10 -16.81
C PRO A 14 18.32 23.32 -17.65
N SER A 15 18.11 24.57 -18.06
CA SER A 15 17.11 24.90 -19.06
C SER A 15 17.55 24.27 -20.39
N PRO A 16 16.61 23.85 -21.25
CA PRO A 16 16.91 23.55 -22.64
C PRO A 16 17.67 24.73 -23.29
N PRO A 17 18.53 24.47 -24.27
CA PRO A 17 19.22 25.53 -25.01
C PRO A 17 18.21 26.54 -25.55
N GLY A 18 18.37 27.82 -25.22
CA GLY A 18 17.50 28.90 -25.71
C GLY A 18 16.32 29.29 -24.81
N GLN A 19 16.11 28.62 -23.68
CA GLN A 19 15.15 29.07 -22.67
C GLN A 19 15.85 29.79 -21.52
N ASN A 20 15.27 30.91 -21.07
CA ASN A 20 15.78 31.61 -19.88
C ASN A 20 15.87 30.64 -18.71
N PRO A 21 16.97 30.65 -17.91
CA PRO A 21 16.99 29.93 -16.66
C PRO A 21 15.81 30.42 -15.82
N ILE A 22 14.84 29.54 -15.58
CA ILE A 22 13.79 29.81 -14.62
C ILE A 22 14.52 30.05 -13.29
N PRO A 23 14.21 31.14 -12.54
CA PRO A 23 14.80 31.33 -11.23
C PRO A 23 14.67 30.01 -10.48
N SER A 24 15.78 29.50 -9.95
CA SER A 24 15.77 28.30 -9.14
C SER A 24 14.87 28.58 -7.95
N HIS A 25 13.58 28.28 -8.08
CA HIS A 25 12.66 28.33 -6.99
C HIS A 25 13.20 27.31 -6.02
N PHE A 26 13.73 27.81 -4.91
CA PHE A 26 14.34 26.98 -3.90
C PHE A 26 13.23 26.11 -3.28
N VAL A 27 13.15 24.86 -3.70
CA VAL A 27 12.16 23.91 -3.18
C VAL A 27 12.77 23.19 -1.98
N ALA A 28 12.57 23.79 -0.80
CA ALA A 28 12.93 23.15 0.46
C ALA A 28 11.98 21.98 0.73
N THR A 29 12.38 20.74 0.44
CA THR A 29 11.59 19.55 0.81
C THR A 29 11.75 19.17 2.27
N THR A 30 12.83 19.62 2.91
CA THR A 30 13.14 19.32 4.32
C THR A 30 12.79 20.51 5.22
N ALA A 31 12.04 20.25 6.28
CA ALA A 31 11.71 21.22 7.32
C ALA A 31 12.79 21.28 8.40
N THR A 32 13.18 20.12 8.94
CA THR A 32 14.13 20.00 10.05
C THR A 32 15.02 18.79 9.84
N VAL A 33 16.30 18.88 10.22
CA VAL A 33 17.24 17.74 10.23
C VAL A 33 17.78 17.52 11.64
N GLN A 34 17.82 16.26 12.05
CA GLN A 34 18.45 15.79 13.29
C GLN A 34 19.53 14.77 12.94
N HIS A 35 20.76 15.02 13.41
CA HIS A 35 21.86 14.07 13.29
C HIS A 35 22.15 13.41 14.64
N VAL A 36 22.15 12.07 14.64
CA VAL A 36 22.53 11.27 15.81
C VAL A 36 23.80 10.49 15.47
N PRO A 37 24.94 10.76 16.14
CA PRO A 37 26.15 9.99 15.90
C PRO A 37 25.99 8.54 16.40
N LEU A 38 26.35 7.60 15.53
CA LEU A 38 26.29 6.17 15.81
C LEU A 38 27.71 5.63 16.11
N PRO A 39 27.91 4.95 17.27
CA PRO A 39 29.16 4.25 17.56
C PRO A 39 29.51 3.21 16.49
N SER A 40 30.79 3.07 16.17
CA SER A 40 31.26 2.08 15.19
C SER A 40 30.98 0.64 15.64
N GLN A 41 30.95 0.41 16.96
CA GLN A 41 30.68 -0.88 17.60
C GLN A 41 29.26 -1.41 17.37
N LEU A 42 28.33 -0.59 16.88
CA LEU A 42 26.97 -1.04 16.55
C LEU A 42 26.91 -1.98 15.33
N GLY A 43 27.99 -2.09 14.55
CA GLY A 43 27.99 -2.87 13.32
C GLY A 43 26.97 -2.33 12.32
N LYS A 44 26.45 -3.16 11.41
CA LYS A 44 25.41 -2.75 10.46
C LYS A 44 24.15 -2.35 11.22
N VAL A 45 23.62 -1.16 10.92
CA VAL A 45 22.34 -0.68 11.45
C VAL A 45 21.40 -0.55 10.26
N LEU A 46 20.30 -1.30 10.27
CA LEU A 46 19.24 -1.14 9.28
C LEU A 46 18.21 -0.15 9.84
N VAL A 47 17.71 0.70 8.96
CA VAL A 47 16.69 1.70 9.29
C VAL A 47 15.45 1.35 8.51
N ASP A 48 14.34 1.23 9.22
CA ASP A 48 13.01 1.12 8.67
C ASP A 48 12.18 2.31 9.18
N VAL A 49 11.44 2.96 8.29
CA VAL A 49 10.71 4.21 8.60
C VAL A 49 9.22 3.96 8.46
N ASP A 50 8.54 4.02 9.61
CA ASP A 50 7.09 4.03 9.66
C ASP A 50 6.53 5.46 9.75
N GLY A 51 6.50 6.19 8.63
CA GLY A 51 6.00 7.57 8.55
C GLY A 51 4.57 7.73 9.06
N ILE A 52 3.61 6.95 8.54
CA ILE A 52 2.20 7.03 8.97
C ILE A 52 2.05 6.71 10.47
N GLY A 53 2.77 5.70 10.97
CA GLY A 53 2.83 5.36 12.40
C GLY A 53 3.71 6.29 13.25
N ALA A 54 4.31 7.33 12.64
CA ALA A 54 5.23 8.28 13.28
C ALA A 54 6.35 7.58 14.06
N SER A 55 7.00 6.57 13.47
CA SER A 55 8.07 5.84 14.14
C SER A 55 9.20 5.42 13.20
N ILE A 56 10.37 5.16 13.78
CA ILE A 56 11.55 4.66 13.06
C ILE A 56 12.06 3.44 13.81
N THR A 57 12.20 2.31 13.12
CA THR A 57 12.73 1.06 13.68
C THR A 57 14.19 0.90 13.26
N LEU A 58 15.05 0.65 14.23
CA LEU A 58 16.48 0.43 14.03
C LEU A 58 16.83 -1.00 14.42
N LEU A 59 17.35 -1.77 13.46
CA LEU A 59 17.83 -3.14 13.68
C LEU A 59 19.35 -3.13 13.83
N THR A 60 19.85 -3.75 14.89
CA THR A 60 21.29 -3.84 15.20
C THR A 60 21.58 -5.09 16.03
N GLY A 61 22.79 -5.62 15.91
CA GLY A 61 23.28 -6.70 16.79
C GLY A 61 23.55 -6.26 18.23
N ASN A 62 23.54 -4.95 18.52
CA ASN A 62 23.76 -4.42 19.88
C ASN A 62 22.72 -3.35 20.26
N PRO A 63 21.47 -3.76 20.56
CA PRO A 63 20.38 -2.83 20.86
C PRO A 63 20.64 -2.01 22.14
N ASN A 64 21.31 -2.58 23.14
CA ASN A 64 21.62 -1.89 24.39
C ASN A 64 22.55 -0.69 24.18
N LEU A 65 23.62 -0.86 23.39
CA LEU A 65 24.51 0.25 23.04
C LEU A 65 23.77 1.33 22.22
N LEU A 66 22.85 0.91 21.34
CA LEU A 66 22.05 1.82 20.55
C LEU A 66 21.11 2.66 21.44
N ILE A 67 20.42 2.04 22.40
CA ILE A 67 19.55 2.73 23.37
C ILE A 67 20.35 3.75 24.19
N GLN A 68 21.50 3.35 24.73
CA GLN A 68 22.38 4.24 25.50
C GLN A 68 22.84 5.44 24.67
N THR A 69 23.07 5.24 23.38
CA THR A 69 23.42 6.31 22.44
C THR A 69 22.21 7.22 22.22
N LEU A 70 21.06 6.67 21.85
CA LEU A 70 19.86 7.42 21.50
C LEU A 70 19.31 8.22 22.68
N ASN A 71 19.32 7.69 23.90
CA ASN A 71 18.87 8.39 25.11
C ASN A 71 19.59 9.74 25.32
N ARG A 72 20.85 9.87 24.88
CA ARG A 72 21.60 11.14 24.98
C ARG A 72 21.11 12.21 24.01
N TYR A 73 20.45 11.79 22.93
CA TYR A 73 20.04 12.66 21.83
C TYR A 73 18.51 12.84 21.72
N THR A 74 17.70 11.96 22.33
CA THR A 74 16.24 12.07 22.35
C THR A 74 15.73 12.97 23.46
N SER A 75 16.45 13.10 24.58
CA SER A 75 16.15 14.06 25.65
C SER A 75 16.36 15.51 25.15
N GLY A 76 15.32 16.09 24.55
CA GLY A 76 15.35 17.42 23.93
C GLY A 76 15.33 17.41 22.40
N ALA A 77 15.14 16.25 21.76
CA ALA A 77 14.99 16.16 20.31
C ALA A 77 13.72 16.89 19.83
N SER A 78 13.82 17.51 18.66
CA SER A 78 12.70 18.15 17.98
C SER A 78 11.80 17.14 17.27
N ILE A 79 12.36 16.06 16.72
CA ILE A 79 11.64 15.11 15.86
C ILE A 79 11.18 13.88 16.63
N CYS A 80 12.12 13.06 17.14
CA CYS A 80 11.82 11.80 17.82
C CYS A 80 12.07 11.88 19.33
N VAL A 81 11.02 11.63 20.12
CA VAL A 81 10.96 11.99 21.54
C VAL A 81 10.98 10.81 22.50
N ASP A 82 10.66 9.61 22.01
CA ASP A 82 10.53 8.42 22.85
C ASP A 82 11.24 7.23 22.19
N ILE A 83 11.71 6.31 23.03
CA ILE A 83 12.48 5.12 22.63
C ILE A 83 11.85 3.90 23.29
N GLU A 84 11.42 2.96 22.46
CA GLU A 84 10.99 1.63 22.90
C GLU A 84 12.05 0.60 22.53
N ALA A 85 12.52 -0.12 23.55
CA ALA A 85 13.46 -1.23 23.38
C ALA A 85 12.71 -2.55 23.22
N ARG A 86 13.06 -3.33 22.20
CA ARG A 86 12.69 -4.75 22.08
C ARG A 86 13.94 -5.59 21.84
N LYS A 87 13.81 -6.92 21.98
CA LYS A 87 14.95 -7.86 22.00
C LYS A 87 16.01 -7.59 20.91
N ASN A 88 15.58 -7.35 19.66
CA ASN A 88 16.47 -7.22 18.50
C ASN A 88 16.32 -5.89 17.75
N HIS A 89 15.50 -4.96 18.24
CA HIS A 89 15.26 -3.68 17.58
C HIS A 89 14.96 -2.56 18.56
N VAL A 90 15.28 -1.34 18.14
CA VAL A 90 14.98 -0.12 18.88
C VAL A 90 14.02 0.71 18.05
N ARG A 91 12.84 1.01 18.60
CA ARG A 91 11.83 1.83 17.94
C ARG A 91 11.84 3.24 18.52
N LEU A 92 12.04 4.23 17.66
CA LEU A 92 11.88 5.64 17.97
C LEU A 92 10.44 6.05 17.69
N LYS A 93 9.76 6.70 18.64
CA LYS A 93 8.49 7.39 18.34
C LYS A 93 8.74 8.87 18.12
N CYS A 94 8.08 9.42 17.12
CA CYS A 94 8.30 10.77 16.66
C CYS A 94 7.02 11.61 16.69
N ARG A 95 7.20 12.92 16.78
CA ARG A 95 6.10 13.89 16.88
C ARG A 95 5.38 14.09 15.55
N THR A 96 6.12 13.96 14.46
CA THR A 96 5.66 14.18 13.10
C THR A 96 5.58 12.84 12.36
N ARG A 97 4.64 12.74 11.42
CA ARG A 97 4.54 11.59 10.50
C ARG A 97 5.43 11.78 9.28
N ARG A 98 5.81 13.02 8.97
CA ARG A 98 6.56 13.39 7.77
C ARG A 98 8.05 13.11 7.95
N LEU A 99 8.41 11.84 8.10
CA LEU A 99 9.74 11.38 8.49
C LEU A 99 10.48 10.73 7.32
N GLU A 100 11.76 11.08 7.16
CA GLU A 100 12.73 10.26 6.44
C GLU A 100 13.91 9.97 7.36
N ALA A 101 14.51 8.79 7.24
CA ALA A 101 15.70 8.48 8.02
C ALA A 101 16.64 7.55 7.27
N LYS A 102 17.95 7.78 7.43
CA LYS A 102 19.01 6.95 6.83
C LYS A 102 20.28 6.99 7.66
N VAL A 103 21.08 5.93 7.57
CA VAL A 103 22.44 5.94 8.11
C VAL A 103 23.39 6.44 7.03
N ILE A 104 24.02 7.59 7.27
CA ILE A 104 25.06 8.14 6.43
C ILE A 104 26.44 7.82 7.02
N ALA A 105 27.37 7.42 6.15
CA ALA A 105 28.77 7.26 6.49
C ALA A 105 29.55 8.48 5.99
N ASN A 106 30.12 9.25 6.91
CA ASN A 106 31.12 10.26 6.60
C ASN A 106 32.50 9.70 7.00
N LYS A 107 33.59 10.10 6.34
CA LYS A 107 34.95 9.51 6.38
C LYS A 107 35.50 9.15 7.79
N LYS A 108 34.95 9.71 8.87
CA LYS A 108 35.32 9.40 10.27
C LYS A 108 34.15 9.06 11.19
N ARG A 109 32.88 9.15 10.75
CA ARG A 109 31.69 9.02 11.61
C ARG A 109 30.52 8.42 10.85
N ARG A 110 29.76 7.56 11.52
CA ARG A 110 28.45 7.12 11.07
C ARG A 110 27.41 7.94 11.80
N LEU A 111 26.44 8.47 11.07
CA LEU A 111 25.36 9.27 11.62
C LEU A 111 24.04 8.65 11.18
N LEU A 112 23.09 8.55 12.10
CA LEU A 112 21.68 8.42 11.77
C LEU A 112 21.17 9.84 11.49
N GLU A 113 20.80 10.10 10.24
CA GLU A 113 20.14 11.33 9.84
C GLU A 113 18.64 11.09 9.84
N ILE A 114 17.91 11.90 10.62
CA ILE A 114 16.46 11.91 10.68
C ILE A 114 15.99 13.27 10.15
N ARG A 115 15.14 13.27 9.14
CA ARG A 115 14.59 14.47 8.50
C ARG A 115 13.10 14.53 8.76
N GLU A 116 12.62 15.69 9.17
CA GLU A 116 11.22 16.05 8.98
C GLU A 116 11.11 16.69 7.60
N VAL A 117 10.28 16.11 6.72
CA VAL A 117 9.98 16.67 5.40
C VAL A 117 8.75 17.57 5.47
N ARG A 118 8.67 18.55 4.57
CA ARG A 118 7.52 19.47 4.51
C ARG A 118 6.29 18.78 3.91
N GLY A 119 6.49 18.05 2.82
CA GLY A 119 5.48 17.19 2.20
C GLY A 119 5.29 15.87 2.93
N VAL A 120 4.91 14.84 2.18
CA VAL A 120 4.95 13.44 2.63
C VAL A 120 6.37 12.89 2.37
N PRO A 121 6.85 11.86 3.08
CA PRO A 121 8.08 11.13 2.74
C PRO A 121 7.92 10.40 1.42
N TRP A 122 8.84 10.59 0.48
CA TRP A 122 8.72 9.95 -0.84
C TRP A 122 9.74 8.84 -1.04
N THR A 123 10.80 8.79 -0.24
CA THR A 123 11.75 7.68 -0.26
C THR A 123 11.44 6.74 0.90
N GLY A 124 10.56 5.77 0.68
CA GLY A 124 10.15 4.78 1.68
C GLY A 124 9.97 3.40 1.06
N GLN A 125 10.43 2.35 1.75
CA GLN A 125 10.32 0.97 1.28
C GLN A 125 8.86 0.48 1.25
N HIS A 126 8.00 1.10 2.05
CA HIS A 126 6.68 0.55 2.41
C HIS A 126 5.50 1.41 1.98
N ASP A 127 5.75 2.58 1.40
CA ASP A 127 4.73 3.54 0.97
C ASP A 127 5.21 4.52 -0.11
N PRO A 128 5.91 4.03 -1.15
CA PRO A 128 6.21 4.90 -2.28
C PRO A 128 4.88 5.42 -2.86
N PRO A 129 4.85 6.69 -3.32
CA PRO A 129 3.70 7.19 -4.03
C PRO A 129 3.38 6.30 -5.24
N PRO A 130 2.11 6.23 -5.66
CA PRO A 130 1.73 5.54 -6.89
C PRO A 130 2.58 6.01 -8.07
N TYR A 131 3.10 5.04 -8.82
CA TYR A 131 3.85 5.27 -10.04
C TYR A 131 3.28 4.41 -11.17
N PRO A 132 2.04 4.66 -11.61
CA PRO A 132 1.43 3.84 -12.64
C PRO A 132 2.10 4.12 -13.99
N PHE A 133 2.10 3.07 -14.82
CA PHE A 133 2.19 3.25 -16.25
C PHE A 133 0.86 3.85 -16.74
N TYR A 134 0.92 4.92 -17.53
CA TYR A 134 -0.27 5.48 -18.16
C TYR A 134 -0.25 5.02 -19.61
N PRO A 135 -1.23 4.21 -20.03
CA PRO A 135 -1.41 3.92 -21.45
C PRO A 135 -1.50 5.20 -22.27
N MET A 136 -0.77 5.26 -23.39
CA MET A 136 -0.73 6.46 -24.23
C MET A 136 -2.08 6.75 -24.92
N THR A 137 -3.00 5.78 -24.97
CA THR A 137 -4.41 6.02 -25.33
C THR A 137 -5.04 7.17 -24.53
N PHE A 138 -4.57 7.43 -23.31
CA PHE A 138 -5.10 8.48 -22.45
C PHE A 138 -4.70 9.91 -22.86
N VAL A 139 -3.72 10.07 -23.75
CA VAL A 139 -3.27 11.39 -24.21
C VAL A 139 -3.66 11.73 -25.64
N ASN A 140 -4.63 11.00 -26.18
CA ASN A 140 -4.99 11.11 -27.59
C ASN A 140 -3.77 10.90 -28.53
N ALA A 141 -2.69 10.29 -28.03
CA ALA A 141 -1.73 9.66 -28.91
C ALA A 141 -2.42 8.39 -29.39
N GLU A 142 -2.51 8.22 -30.70
CA GLU A 142 -2.78 6.90 -31.26
C GLU A 142 -1.86 5.91 -30.54
N ALA A 143 -2.43 4.83 -30.00
CA ALA A 143 -1.67 3.88 -29.21
C ALA A 143 -0.68 3.16 -30.12
N GLU A 144 0.50 3.74 -30.28
CA GLU A 144 1.53 3.14 -31.10
C GLU A 144 2.11 1.93 -30.34
N PRO A 145 2.25 0.75 -30.99
CA PRO A 145 2.91 -0.37 -30.37
C PRO A 145 4.39 -0.05 -30.14
N CYS A 146 4.99 -0.61 -29.08
CA CYS A 146 6.42 -0.45 -28.86
C CYS A 146 7.23 -1.01 -30.05
N PRO A 147 8.24 -0.27 -30.55
CA PRO A 147 8.91 0.88 -29.91
C PRO A 147 8.29 2.26 -30.17
N GLY A 148 7.23 2.37 -30.97
CA GLY A 148 6.64 3.65 -31.38
C GLY A 148 7.50 4.46 -32.37
N THR A 149 6.88 5.41 -33.03
CA THR A 149 7.50 6.33 -34.01
C THR A 149 7.77 7.69 -33.41
N SER A 150 6.86 8.20 -32.56
CA SER A 150 7.02 9.47 -31.85
C SER A 150 8.10 9.41 -30.76
N LEU A 151 8.76 10.54 -30.50
CA LEU A 151 9.83 10.63 -29.48
C LEU A 151 9.32 10.25 -28.08
N VAL A 152 8.11 10.70 -27.73
CA VAL A 152 7.48 10.39 -26.45
C VAL A 152 7.16 8.89 -26.32
N MET A 153 6.73 8.24 -27.41
CA MET A 153 6.44 6.81 -27.37
C MET A 153 7.72 5.99 -27.23
N LYS A 154 8.78 6.37 -27.96
CA LYS A 154 10.10 5.76 -27.78
C LYS A 154 10.55 5.88 -26.32
N ALA A 155 10.34 7.04 -25.69
CA ALA A 155 10.66 7.25 -24.28
C ALA A 155 9.84 6.34 -23.35
N GLU A 156 8.52 6.22 -23.53
CA GLU A 156 7.67 5.32 -22.74
C GLU A 156 8.05 3.84 -22.91
N CYS A 157 8.37 3.40 -24.13
CA CYS A 157 8.82 2.03 -24.39
C CYS A 157 10.18 1.75 -23.74
N LEU A 158 11.13 2.69 -23.84
CA LEU A 158 12.41 2.58 -23.12
C LEU A 158 12.21 2.56 -21.60
N LEU A 159 11.28 3.35 -21.07
CA LEU A 159 10.93 3.35 -19.65
C LEU A 159 10.33 2.00 -19.22
N PHE A 160 9.43 1.44 -20.03
CA PHE A 160 8.82 0.13 -19.82
C PHE A 160 9.86 -1.00 -19.84
N GLU A 161 10.85 -0.93 -20.73
CA GLU A 161 12.00 -1.84 -20.79
C GLU A 161 13.02 -1.66 -19.65
N GLY A 162 12.83 -0.64 -18.80
CA GLY A 162 13.75 -0.33 -17.70
C GLY A 162 15.02 0.41 -18.13
N LYS A 163 15.12 0.87 -19.39
CA LYS A 163 16.24 1.67 -19.93
C LYS A 163 16.11 3.13 -19.53
N LEU A 164 16.23 3.40 -18.24
CA LEU A 164 15.90 4.69 -17.62
C LEU A 164 16.64 5.87 -18.24
N GLN A 165 17.96 5.75 -18.47
CA GLN A 165 18.75 6.88 -19.00
C GLN A 165 18.39 7.21 -20.44
N GLU A 166 18.20 6.20 -21.29
CA GLU A 166 17.77 6.39 -22.68
C GLU A 166 16.35 7.00 -22.75
N ALA A 167 15.45 6.58 -21.86
CA ALA A 167 14.13 7.19 -21.72
C ALA A 167 14.23 8.68 -21.33
N ILE A 168 15.07 9.03 -20.35
CA ILE A 168 15.32 10.43 -19.94
C ILE A 168 15.75 11.27 -21.14
N ASP A 169 16.70 10.78 -21.92
CA ASP A 169 17.21 11.53 -23.06
C ASP A 169 16.14 11.71 -24.14
N LYS A 170 15.30 10.69 -24.39
CA LYS A 170 14.16 10.81 -25.31
C LYS A 170 13.07 11.76 -24.82
N TYR A 171 12.76 11.80 -23.52
CA TYR A 171 11.82 12.80 -22.99
C TYR A 171 12.38 14.22 -23.08
N ARG A 172 13.71 14.40 -22.96
CA ARG A 172 14.33 15.72 -23.17
C ARG A 172 14.22 16.14 -24.63
N GLU A 173 14.48 15.23 -25.57
CA GLU A 173 14.28 15.49 -27.00
C GLU A 173 12.82 15.83 -27.34
N SER A 174 11.84 15.18 -26.69
CA SER A 174 10.42 15.48 -26.91
C SER A 174 9.90 16.71 -26.18
N TYR A 175 10.69 17.34 -25.29
CA TYR A 175 10.25 18.47 -24.48
C TYR A 175 9.90 19.71 -25.33
N ASP A 176 10.62 19.95 -26.43
CA ASP A 176 10.37 21.09 -27.33
C ASP A 176 9.33 20.77 -28.43
N THR A 177 8.48 19.76 -28.21
CA THR A 177 7.42 19.35 -29.13
C THR A 177 6.04 19.58 -28.51
N LEU A 178 4.98 19.16 -29.22
CA LEU A 178 3.60 19.15 -28.69
C LEU A 178 3.46 18.30 -27.40
N TRP A 179 4.42 17.42 -27.11
CA TRP A 179 4.46 16.56 -25.93
C TRP A 179 5.14 17.18 -24.70
N ILE A 180 5.32 18.51 -24.68
CA ILE A 180 5.99 19.22 -23.57
C ILE A 180 5.42 18.86 -22.19
N GLY A 181 4.08 18.78 -22.05
CA GLY A 181 3.43 18.48 -20.77
C GLY A 181 3.73 17.07 -20.26
N TRP A 182 3.64 16.07 -21.13
CA TRP A 182 3.97 14.68 -20.79
C TRP A 182 5.46 14.52 -20.47
N SER A 183 6.31 15.12 -21.31
CA SER A 183 7.77 15.06 -21.18
C SER A 183 8.23 15.69 -19.87
N ALA A 184 7.72 16.89 -19.54
CA ALA A 184 8.00 17.57 -18.27
C ALA A 184 7.57 16.71 -17.08
N PHE A 185 6.36 16.15 -17.15
CA PHE A 185 5.81 15.32 -16.10
C PHE A 185 6.65 14.06 -15.86
N ARG A 186 6.98 13.31 -16.93
CA ARG A 186 7.84 12.12 -16.84
C ARG A 186 9.28 12.46 -16.45
N LEU A 187 9.83 13.60 -16.84
CA LEU A 187 11.14 14.05 -16.37
C LEU A 187 11.14 14.36 -14.87
N GLY A 188 10.03 14.91 -14.36
CA GLY A 188 9.82 15.07 -12.93
C GLY A 188 9.78 13.74 -12.18
N ASP A 189 9.05 12.77 -12.73
CA ASP A 189 9.04 11.39 -12.23
C ASP A 189 10.42 10.74 -12.21
N MET A 190 11.15 10.94 -13.31
CA MET A 190 12.56 10.63 -13.58
C MET A 190 13.46 11.02 -12.40
N ALA A 191 13.52 12.34 -12.23
CA ALA A 191 14.30 12.99 -11.18
C ALA A 191 13.87 12.52 -9.79
N TYR A 192 12.57 12.35 -9.59
CA TYR A 192 12.05 11.88 -8.32
C TYR A 192 12.54 10.47 -7.96
N ARG A 193 12.42 9.50 -8.89
CA ARG A 193 12.90 8.12 -8.65
C ARG A 193 14.40 8.06 -8.31
N ASN A 194 15.17 9.02 -8.81
CA ASN A 194 16.61 9.16 -8.53
C ASN A 194 16.91 9.90 -7.21
N GLY A 195 15.90 10.30 -6.44
CA GLY A 195 16.06 11.06 -5.20
C GLY A 195 16.37 12.54 -5.42
N GLU A 196 16.21 13.06 -6.63
CA GLU A 196 16.50 14.45 -7.01
C GLU A 196 15.27 15.34 -6.80
N GLY A 197 14.81 15.48 -5.56
CA GLY A 197 13.52 16.11 -5.23
C GLY A 197 13.35 17.54 -5.78
N ALA A 198 14.36 18.41 -5.63
CA ALA A 198 14.29 19.77 -6.16
C ALA A 198 14.16 19.80 -7.69
N LYS A 199 14.89 18.91 -8.38
CA LYS A 199 14.82 18.79 -9.84
C LYS A 199 13.47 18.25 -10.30
N ALA A 200 12.90 17.29 -9.56
CA ALA A 200 11.55 16.80 -9.82
C ALA A 200 10.50 17.91 -9.72
N ALA A 201 10.55 18.70 -8.65
CA ALA A 201 9.66 19.85 -8.48
C ALA A 201 9.82 20.88 -9.60
N GLY A 202 11.06 21.17 -10.01
CA GLY A 202 11.33 22.06 -11.15
C GLY A 202 10.68 21.58 -12.45
N TRP A 203 10.67 20.27 -12.71
CA TRP A 203 10.00 19.69 -13.87
C TRP A 203 8.48 19.71 -13.77
N TYR A 204 7.91 19.41 -12.61
CA TYR A 204 6.46 19.47 -12.43
C TYR A 204 5.91 20.89 -12.59
N LEU A 205 6.66 21.91 -12.17
CA LEU A 205 6.30 23.32 -12.38
C LEU A 205 6.30 23.72 -13.87
N ARG A 206 6.99 22.96 -14.74
CA ARG A 206 7.03 23.18 -16.19
C ARG A 206 5.89 22.51 -16.94
N VAL A 207 5.05 21.71 -16.28
CA VAL A 207 3.88 21.12 -16.92
C VAL A 207 2.86 22.23 -17.22
N PRO A 208 2.48 22.48 -18.49
CA PRO A 208 1.54 23.54 -18.84
C PRO A 208 0.20 23.36 -18.13
N GLN A 209 -0.44 24.45 -17.69
CA GLN A 209 -1.70 24.38 -16.94
C GLN A 209 -2.87 23.80 -17.74
N ASN A 210 -2.84 23.92 -19.07
CA ASN A 210 -3.80 23.32 -20.00
C ASN A 210 -3.46 21.86 -20.35
N SER A 211 -2.36 21.31 -19.84
CA SER A 211 -2.01 19.91 -20.04
C SER A 211 -2.93 19.00 -19.21
N PRO A 212 -3.33 17.82 -19.73
CA PRO A 212 -4.05 16.83 -18.92
C PRO A 212 -3.24 16.36 -17.68
N PHE A 213 -1.91 16.56 -17.67
CA PHE A 213 -1.02 16.23 -16.55
C PHE A 213 -0.91 17.33 -15.50
N ALA A 214 -1.42 18.53 -15.76
CA ALA A 214 -1.25 19.67 -14.85
C ALA A 214 -1.71 19.35 -13.43
N ARG A 215 -2.83 18.63 -13.31
CA ARG A 215 -3.39 18.25 -12.00
C ARG A 215 -2.54 17.21 -11.29
N LEU A 216 -2.07 16.18 -11.98
CA LEU A 216 -1.16 15.18 -11.41
C LEU A 216 0.18 15.81 -11.01
N ALA A 217 0.72 16.73 -11.82
CA ALA A 217 1.93 17.48 -11.51
C ALA A 217 1.73 18.35 -10.26
N LYS A 218 0.58 19.02 -10.13
CA LYS A 218 0.22 19.81 -8.93
C LYS A 218 0.04 18.93 -7.69
N ALA A 219 -0.60 17.77 -7.82
CA ALA A 219 -0.76 16.79 -6.76
C ALA A 219 0.59 16.27 -6.26
N ARG A 220 1.50 15.93 -7.18
CA ARG A 220 2.89 15.59 -6.89
C ARG A 220 3.61 16.74 -6.20
N LEU A 221 3.56 17.96 -6.75
CA LEU A 221 4.19 19.11 -6.10
C LEU A 221 3.70 19.29 -4.66
N CYS A 222 2.39 19.26 -4.44
CA CYS A 222 1.85 19.37 -3.08
C CYS A 222 2.38 18.26 -2.16
N GLU A 223 2.37 17.01 -2.60
CA GLU A 223 2.92 15.91 -1.81
C GLU A 223 4.42 16.09 -1.50
N MET A 224 5.22 16.78 -2.33
CA MET A 224 6.66 17.00 -2.08
C MET A 224 6.92 18.15 -1.10
N VAL A 225 6.20 19.25 -1.30
CA VAL A 225 6.52 20.53 -0.65
C VAL A 225 5.60 20.83 0.54
N GLY A 226 4.42 20.19 0.58
CA GLY A 226 3.45 20.34 1.67
C GLY A 226 2.62 21.63 1.63
N ASP A 227 2.81 22.50 0.65
CA ASP A 227 2.16 23.82 0.61
C ASP A 227 0.63 23.75 0.55
N CYS A 228 0.04 22.63 0.10
CA CYS A 228 -1.42 22.46 0.10
C CYS A 228 -1.98 21.79 1.37
N PHE A 229 -1.16 21.53 2.38
CA PHE A 229 -1.61 20.85 3.61
C PHE A 229 -2.30 21.78 4.59
N ASP A 230 -1.98 23.08 4.56
CA ASP A 230 -2.44 24.05 5.57
C ASP A 230 -3.95 24.34 5.49
N LYS A 231 -4.55 24.20 4.30
CA LYS A 231 -5.98 24.48 4.07
C LYS A 231 -6.65 23.30 3.39
N ASP A 232 -7.73 22.80 4.00
CA ASP A 232 -8.51 21.70 3.44
C ASP A 232 -9.03 22.02 2.03
N GLN A 233 -9.45 23.26 1.76
CA GLN A 233 -9.91 23.67 0.44
C GLN A 233 -8.82 23.60 -0.63
N ASP A 234 -7.59 24.00 -0.30
CA ASP A 234 -6.46 23.92 -1.22
C ASP A 234 -6.15 22.46 -1.55
N ARG A 235 -6.19 21.59 -0.52
CA ARG A 235 -6.07 20.13 -0.70
C ARG A 235 -7.17 19.59 -1.61
N LEU A 236 -8.44 19.89 -1.35
CA LEU A 236 -9.56 19.41 -2.17
C LEU A 236 -9.47 19.89 -3.62
N ASN A 237 -9.02 21.13 -3.84
CA ASN A 237 -8.84 21.67 -5.18
C ASN A 237 -7.70 20.96 -5.94
N VAL A 238 -6.58 20.67 -5.26
CA VAL A 238 -5.43 19.96 -5.86
C VAL A 238 -5.79 18.52 -6.20
N PHE A 239 -6.52 17.85 -5.31
CA PHE A 239 -6.87 16.43 -5.43
C PHE A 239 -8.27 16.18 -6.00
N SER A 240 -8.87 17.20 -6.66
CA SER A 240 -10.16 17.02 -7.32
C SER A 240 -10.04 16.00 -8.45
N THR A 241 -10.92 15.01 -8.45
CA THR A 241 -11.01 13.96 -9.48
C THR A 241 -11.92 14.34 -10.64
N LEU A 242 -12.60 15.49 -10.55
CA LEU A 242 -13.57 15.93 -11.55
C LEU A 242 -12.91 16.12 -12.92
N GLY A 243 -13.40 15.41 -13.93
CA GLY A 243 -12.88 15.46 -15.30
C GLY A 243 -11.54 14.73 -15.50
N VAL A 244 -11.06 13.98 -14.50
CA VAL A 244 -9.82 13.18 -14.64
C VAL A 244 -10.19 11.76 -15.07
N PRO A 245 -9.60 11.23 -16.16
CA PRO A 245 -9.83 9.85 -16.59
C PRO A 245 -9.07 8.84 -15.71
N GLU A 246 -9.47 7.57 -15.77
CA GLU A 246 -8.62 6.49 -15.25
C GLU A 246 -7.34 6.34 -16.10
N PRO A 247 -6.22 5.82 -15.59
CA PRO A 247 -5.94 5.50 -14.18
C PRO A 247 -5.53 6.72 -13.34
N MET A 248 -5.50 7.93 -13.93
CA MET A 248 -5.05 9.16 -13.26
C MET A 248 -5.98 9.54 -12.11
N ARG A 249 -7.28 9.29 -12.24
CA ARG A 249 -8.27 9.50 -11.19
C ARG A 249 -7.93 8.68 -9.94
N SER A 250 -7.84 7.36 -10.07
CA SER A 250 -7.44 6.47 -8.97
C SER A 250 -6.11 6.87 -8.33
N GLU A 251 -5.15 7.36 -9.11
CA GLU A 251 -3.90 7.87 -8.56
C GLU A 251 -4.07 9.14 -7.71
N ILE A 252 -4.83 10.13 -8.21
CA ILE A 252 -5.09 11.37 -7.48
C ILE A 252 -5.81 11.06 -6.15
N GLU A 253 -6.80 10.17 -6.17
CA GLU A 253 -7.50 9.71 -4.96
C GLU A 253 -6.53 9.06 -3.96
N LEU A 254 -5.69 8.13 -4.44
CA LEU A 254 -4.76 7.42 -3.56
C LEU A 254 -3.72 8.37 -2.94
N ARG A 255 -3.24 9.37 -3.69
CA ARG A 255 -2.37 10.43 -3.17
C ARG A 255 -3.08 11.30 -2.12
N HIS A 256 -4.35 11.62 -2.35
CA HIS A 256 -5.17 12.34 -1.37
C HIS A 256 -5.27 11.58 -0.05
N TRP A 257 -5.64 10.30 -0.08
CA TRP A 257 -5.76 9.47 1.12
C TRP A 257 -4.41 9.24 1.80
N ARG A 258 -3.33 9.11 1.02
CA ARG A 258 -1.97 9.07 1.56
C ARG A 258 -1.67 10.34 2.36
N ILE A 259 -1.91 11.52 1.81
CA ILE A 259 -1.73 12.78 2.55
C ILE A 259 -2.59 12.81 3.81
N MET A 260 -3.88 12.47 3.72
CA MET A 260 -4.76 12.42 4.90
C MET A 260 -4.19 11.53 6.00
N ALA A 261 -3.68 10.34 5.64
CA ALA A 261 -3.05 9.44 6.60
C ALA A 261 -1.82 10.08 7.28
N TYR A 262 -1.00 10.81 6.52
CA TYR A 262 0.16 11.56 7.02
C TYR A 262 -0.21 12.79 7.86
N LEU A 263 -1.36 13.41 7.62
CA LEU A 263 -1.92 14.49 8.44
C LEU A 263 -2.61 13.97 9.72
N GLY A 264 -2.65 12.64 9.91
CA GLY A 264 -3.27 12.01 11.08
C GLY A 264 -4.75 11.68 10.92
N GLN A 265 -5.34 11.94 9.75
CA GLN A 265 -6.71 11.56 9.39
C GLN A 265 -6.75 10.12 8.84
N SER A 266 -6.05 9.20 9.51
CA SER A 266 -5.83 7.83 9.00
C SER A 266 -7.10 6.98 8.95
N SER A 267 -8.05 7.20 9.86
CA SER A 267 -9.36 6.54 9.82
C SER A 267 -10.14 6.92 8.57
N ASP A 268 -10.24 8.23 8.29
CA ASP A 268 -11.04 8.77 7.19
C ASP A 268 -10.42 8.39 5.84
N ALA A 269 -9.08 8.45 5.75
CA ALA A 269 -8.34 7.97 4.59
C ALA A 269 -8.62 6.48 4.30
N ALA A 270 -8.60 5.65 5.34
CA ALA A 270 -8.81 4.21 5.22
C ALA A 270 -10.26 3.86 4.88
N VAL A 271 -11.23 4.59 5.44
CA VAL A 271 -12.66 4.47 5.15
C VAL A 271 -12.94 4.82 3.68
N ALA A 272 -12.41 5.97 3.21
CA ALA A 272 -12.57 6.39 1.82
C ALA A 272 -11.93 5.41 0.83
N LEU A 273 -10.73 4.91 1.15
CA LEU A 273 -10.07 3.86 0.36
C LEU A 273 -10.90 2.58 0.34
N SER A 274 -11.44 2.15 1.50
CA SER A 274 -12.25 0.93 1.60
C SER A 274 -13.52 1.02 0.76
N ASN A 275 -14.23 2.15 0.82
CA ASN A 275 -15.40 2.40 -0.04
C ASN A 275 -15.03 2.32 -1.52
N ARG A 276 -13.93 2.96 -1.94
CA ARG A 276 -13.52 2.90 -3.34
C ARG A 276 -13.26 1.47 -3.82
N ILE A 277 -12.61 0.66 -2.99
CA ILE A 277 -12.29 -0.73 -3.35
C ILE A 277 -13.57 -1.56 -3.45
N VAL A 278 -14.51 -1.38 -2.52
CA VAL A 278 -15.75 -2.16 -2.43
C VAL A 278 -16.77 -1.72 -3.49
N ASP A 279 -17.09 -0.42 -3.55
CA ASP A 279 -18.22 0.10 -4.34
C ASP A 279 -18.03 -0.03 -5.85
N GLU A 280 -16.78 0.05 -6.33
CA GLU A 280 -16.53 0.08 -7.77
C GLU A 280 -16.08 -1.27 -8.34
N MET A 281 -15.91 -2.32 -7.52
CA MET A 281 -15.21 -3.55 -7.91
C MET A 281 -13.91 -3.26 -8.69
N ARG A 282 -13.21 -2.17 -8.33
CA ARG A 282 -11.98 -1.71 -8.98
C ARG A 282 -10.78 -1.95 -8.06
N PRO A 283 -10.31 -3.20 -7.91
CA PRO A 283 -9.05 -3.47 -7.23
C PRO A 283 -7.85 -2.81 -7.93
N LYS A 284 -8.04 -2.26 -9.14
CA LYS A 284 -7.03 -1.57 -9.95
C LYS A 284 -6.29 -0.45 -9.21
N THR A 285 -6.96 0.32 -8.34
CA THR A 285 -6.30 1.40 -7.58
C THR A 285 -5.15 0.88 -6.73
N CYS A 286 -5.26 -0.34 -6.20
CA CYS A 286 -4.28 -0.96 -5.32
C CYS A 286 -3.41 -2.02 -5.99
N LEU A 287 -3.62 -2.36 -7.27
CA LEU A 287 -2.84 -3.41 -7.95
C LEU A 287 -1.34 -3.09 -7.99
N SER A 288 -0.98 -1.85 -8.37
CA SER A 288 0.41 -1.41 -8.47
C SER A 288 0.96 -0.82 -7.16
N THR A 289 0.13 -0.69 -6.13
CA THR A 289 0.43 0.02 -4.87
C THR A 289 -0.09 -0.70 -3.63
N ALA A 290 -0.19 -2.04 -3.69
CA ALA A 290 -0.80 -2.84 -2.63
C ALA A 290 -0.21 -2.55 -1.23
N ALA A 291 1.11 -2.31 -1.14
CA ALA A 291 1.77 -1.95 0.12
C ALA A 291 1.24 -0.63 0.72
N LEU A 292 1.07 0.41 -0.11
CA LEU A 292 0.51 1.69 0.33
C LEU A 292 -0.94 1.53 0.79
N CYS A 293 -1.77 0.84 0.00
CA CYS A 293 -3.17 0.60 0.38
C CYS A 293 -3.29 -0.16 1.70
N ARG A 294 -2.53 -1.26 1.87
CA ARG A 294 -2.47 -2.00 3.14
C ARG A 294 -2.12 -1.10 4.30
N ARG A 295 -1.14 -0.24 4.11
CA ARG A 295 -0.66 0.64 5.17
C ARG A 295 -1.67 1.71 5.57
N ILE A 296 -2.38 2.30 4.60
CA ILE A 296 -3.48 3.23 4.87
C ILE A 296 -4.55 2.51 5.70
N ILE A 297 -4.98 1.30 5.28
CA ILE A 297 -5.97 0.50 6.03
C ILE A 297 -5.48 0.15 7.44
N MET A 298 -4.23 -0.32 7.58
CA MET A 298 -3.62 -0.64 8.86
C MET A 298 -3.61 0.55 9.83
N ALA A 299 -3.29 1.74 9.32
CA ALA A 299 -3.30 2.96 10.11
C ALA A 299 -4.72 3.40 10.51
N GLY A 300 -5.71 3.10 9.67
CA GLY A 300 -7.12 3.31 9.98
C GLY A 300 -7.59 2.50 11.19
N PHE A 301 -7.18 1.22 11.29
CA PHE A 301 -7.62 0.33 12.37
C PHE A 301 -7.31 0.86 13.79
N ASP A 302 -6.23 1.62 13.96
CA ASP A 302 -5.84 2.17 15.28
C ASP A 302 -6.75 3.31 15.77
N ARG A 303 -7.46 3.99 14.86
CA ARG A 303 -8.26 5.17 15.17
C ARG A 303 -9.74 5.03 14.86
N ALA A 304 -10.10 3.98 14.12
CA ALA A 304 -11.47 3.72 13.74
C ALA A 304 -12.37 3.41 14.95
N ASN A 305 -13.60 3.93 14.92
CA ASN A 305 -14.67 3.47 15.79
C ASN A 305 -15.15 2.06 15.36
N GLU A 306 -16.12 1.47 16.07
CA GLU A 306 -16.57 0.09 15.79
C GLU A 306 -17.17 -0.08 14.38
N GLU A 307 -18.03 0.84 13.94
CA GLU A 307 -18.62 0.83 12.60
C GLU A 307 -17.55 0.93 11.51
N GLN A 308 -16.63 1.88 11.65
CA GLN A 308 -15.50 2.05 10.76
C GLN A 308 -14.62 0.80 10.75
N LYS A 309 -14.37 0.13 11.88
CA LYS A 309 -13.57 -1.11 11.91
C LYS A 309 -14.19 -2.21 11.04
N ILE A 310 -15.51 -2.37 11.05
CA ILE A 310 -16.22 -3.32 10.20
C ILE A 310 -15.98 -2.98 8.72
N GLN A 311 -16.15 -1.70 8.36
CA GLN A 311 -15.91 -1.22 7.00
C GLN A 311 -14.46 -1.41 6.56
N LEU A 312 -13.49 -1.14 7.43
CA LEU A 312 -12.07 -1.36 7.15
C LEU A 312 -11.73 -2.85 7.00
N LEU A 313 -12.40 -3.75 7.72
CA LEU A 313 -12.24 -5.19 7.52
C LEU A 313 -12.78 -5.62 6.15
N ARG A 314 -13.90 -5.04 5.70
CA ARG A 314 -14.41 -5.23 4.32
C ARG A 314 -13.42 -4.72 3.28
N GLY A 315 -12.92 -3.49 3.44
CA GLY A 315 -11.90 -2.95 2.54
C GLY A 315 -10.61 -3.78 2.52
N TYR A 316 -10.19 -4.29 3.68
CA TYR A 316 -9.01 -5.17 3.81
C TYR A 316 -9.16 -6.44 2.98
N ILE A 317 -10.26 -7.19 3.14
CA ILE A 317 -10.48 -8.45 2.41
C ILE A 317 -10.60 -8.27 0.90
N SER A 318 -11.00 -7.09 0.46
CA SER A 318 -11.08 -6.72 -0.96
C SER A 318 -9.75 -6.22 -1.55
N LEU A 319 -8.67 -6.13 -0.74
CA LEU A 319 -7.35 -5.75 -1.26
C LEU A 319 -6.76 -6.83 -2.19
N PRO A 320 -6.10 -6.43 -3.29
CA PRO A 320 -5.38 -7.38 -4.12
C PRO A 320 -4.18 -8.00 -3.37
N ASN A 321 -3.90 -9.27 -3.68
CA ASN A 321 -2.79 -10.05 -3.14
C ASN A 321 -2.72 -10.04 -1.60
N ILE A 322 -3.87 -9.94 -0.92
CA ILE A 322 -3.96 -9.74 0.54
C ILE A 322 -3.07 -10.68 1.38
N ASN A 323 -2.85 -11.89 0.86
CA ASN A 323 -2.09 -12.94 1.51
C ASN A 323 -0.59 -12.95 1.20
N SER A 324 -0.08 -12.04 0.35
CA SER A 324 1.31 -12.07 -0.11
C SER A 324 1.95 -10.69 -0.34
N GLY A 325 3.27 -10.68 -0.30
CA GLY A 325 4.10 -9.50 -0.58
C GLY A 325 4.23 -8.52 0.59
N ALA A 326 4.76 -7.33 0.30
CA ALA A 326 5.10 -6.35 1.33
C ALA A 326 3.92 -6.04 2.26
N LEU A 327 4.17 -6.10 3.57
CA LEU A 327 3.21 -5.86 4.64
C LEU A 327 2.02 -6.84 4.71
N ALA A 328 1.99 -7.95 3.97
CA ALA A 328 0.89 -8.92 4.05
C ALA A 328 0.73 -9.47 5.48
N TRP A 329 1.81 -10.00 6.07
CA TRP A 329 1.81 -10.47 7.46
C TRP A 329 1.42 -9.38 8.48
N PRO A 330 2.08 -8.21 8.53
CA PRO A 330 1.69 -7.13 9.43
C PRO A 330 0.23 -6.67 9.27
N ALA A 331 -0.28 -6.59 8.05
CA ALA A 331 -1.65 -6.17 7.78
C ALA A 331 -2.66 -7.21 8.27
N ALA A 332 -2.43 -8.50 7.99
CA ALA A 332 -3.26 -9.60 8.46
C ALA A 332 -3.29 -9.67 9.99
N ARG A 333 -2.15 -9.51 10.66
CA ARG A 333 -2.08 -9.46 12.12
C ARG A 333 -2.91 -8.32 12.70
N LYS A 334 -2.86 -7.14 12.07
CA LYS A 334 -3.66 -5.98 12.46
C LYS A 334 -5.16 -6.22 12.24
N ALA A 335 -5.54 -6.72 11.07
CA ALA A 335 -6.92 -7.02 10.71
C ALA A 335 -7.50 -8.11 11.62
N ALA A 336 -6.77 -9.19 11.88
CA ALA A 336 -7.17 -10.25 12.79
C ALA A 336 -7.39 -9.73 14.22
N LYS A 337 -6.46 -8.92 14.75
CA LYS A 337 -6.64 -8.28 16.06
C LYS A 337 -7.90 -7.40 16.10
N THR A 338 -8.17 -6.64 15.04
CA THR A 338 -9.39 -5.84 14.92
C THR A 338 -10.63 -6.74 14.90
N ALA A 339 -10.63 -7.80 14.09
CA ALA A 339 -11.72 -8.78 13.99
C ALA A 339 -12.02 -9.45 15.33
N THR A 340 -10.99 -9.88 16.07
CA THR A 340 -11.16 -10.42 17.43
C THR A 340 -11.78 -9.39 18.37
N ALA A 341 -11.33 -8.13 18.31
CA ALA A 341 -11.84 -7.07 19.18
C ALA A 341 -13.33 -6.73 18.95
N ILE A 342 -13.85 -6.98 17.74
CA ILE A 342 -15.29 -6.83 17.42
C ILE A 342 -16.08 -8.14 17.55
N GLY A 343 -15.51 -9.17 18.19
CA GLY A 343 -16.21 -10.43 18.45
C GLY A 343 -16.26 -11.41 17.27
N ALA A 344 -15.31 -11.33 16.33
CA ALA A 344 -15.22 -12.23 15.18
C ALA A 344 -13.94 -13.10 15.18
N PRO A 345 -13.69 -13.95 16.21
CA PRO A 345 -12.47 -14.74 16.33
C PRO A 345 -12.27 -15.75 15.19
N SER A 346 -13.33 -16.41 14.70
CA SER A 346 -13.22 -17.36 13.58
C SER A 346 -12.78 -16.67 12.29
N PHE A 347 -13.24 -15.44 12.05
CA PHE A 347 -12.79 -14.63 10.91
C PHE A 347 -11.34 -14.17 11.09
N ALA A 348 -10.95 -13.75 12.30
CA ALA A 348 -9.57 -13.43 12.63
C ALA A 348 -8.62 -14.62 12.38
N ALA A 349 -9.03 -15.84 12.76
CA ALA A 349 -8.27 -17.06 12.51
C ALA A 349 -8.02 -17.31 11.02
N LYS A 350 -9.07 -17.15 10.18
CA LYS A 350 -8.96 -17.30 8.72
C LYS A 350 -8.00 -16.28 8.11
N ILE A 351 -8.07 -15.01 8.54
CA ILE A 351 -7.15 -13.95 8.10
C ILE A 351 -5.69 -14.34 8.39
N LEU A 352 -5.40 -14.81 9.61
CA LEU A 352 -4.04 -15.21 9.99
C LEU A 352 -3.59 -16.49 9.26
N ALA A 353 -4.46 -17.49 9.16
CA ALA A 353 -4.14 -18.74 8.48
C ALA A 353 -3.73 -18.49 7.02
N ALA A 354 -4.41 -17.58 6.33
CA ALA A 354 -4.16 -17.24 4.92
C ALA A 354 -2.77 -16.65 4.64
N VAL A 355 -2.10 -16.06 5.63
CA VAL A 355 -0.76 -15.44 5.49
C VAL A 355 0.37 -16.26 6.10
N THR A 356 0.11 -17.52 6.48
CA THR A 356 1.12 -18.36 7.18
C THR A 356 2.45 -18.47 6.42
N GLN A 357 2.42 -18.45 5.08
CA GLN A 357 3.62 -18.51 4.24
C GLN A 357 4.49 -17.24 4.29
N GLU A 358 3.93 -16.10 4.70
CA GLU A 358 4.63 -14.81 4.81
C GLU A 358 5.18 -14.59 6.23
N VAL A 359 4.93 -15.50 7.17
CA VAL A 359 5.35 -15.37 8.56
C VAL A 359 6.84 -15.72 8.69
N PRO A 360 7.67 -14.86 9.31
CA PRO A 360 9.06 -15.19 9.59
C PRO A 360 9.21 -16.48 10.41
N ASN A 361 10.19 -17.32 10.09
CA ASN A 361 10.39 -18.61 10.76
C ASN A 361 10.53 -18.52 12.29
N ASP A 362 11.09 -17.42 12.80
CA ASP A 362 11.24 -17.17 14.24
C ASP A 362 9.95 -16.72 14.93
N GLU A 363 8.93 -16.30 14.17
CA GLU A 363 7.58 -15.96 14.65
C GLU A 363 6.55 -17.07 14.37
N LEU A 364 6.89 -18.08 13.56
CA LEU A 364 5.94 -19.09 13.07
C LEU A 364 5.25 -19.88 14.19
N GLU A 365 5.96 -20.27 15.24
CA GLU A 365 5.34 -21.01 16.35
C GLU A 365 4.27 -20.17 17.06
N ASP A 366 4.58 -18.91 17.37
CA ASP A 366 3.64 -18.00 18.02
C ASP A 366 2.44 -17.70 17.13
N HIS A 367 2.66 -17.56 15.83
CA HIS A 367 1.60 -17.42 14.84
C HIS A 367 0.65 -18.63 14.80
N LEU A 368 1.17 -19.85 14.72
CA LEU A 368 0.33 -21.05 14.68
C LEU A 368 -0.46 -21.24 15.99
N VAL A 369 0.13 -20.89 17.13
CA VAL A 369 -0.55 -20.84 18.43
C VAL A 369 -1.71 -19.85 18.38
N ASP A 370 -1.48 -18.61 17.90
CA ASP A 370 -2.51 -17.58 17.79
C ASP A 370 -3.67 -18.02 16.86
N VAL A 371 -3.36 -18.61 15.70
CA VAL A 371 -4.36 -19.12 14.74
C VAL A 371 -5.22 -20.22 15.38
N ALA A 372 -4.60 -21.24 15.96
CA ALA A 372 -5.33 -22.35 16.58
C ALA A 372 -6.16 -21.89 17.79
N HIS A 373 -5.61 -20.96 18.59
CA HIS A 373 -6.33 -20.37 19.71
C HIS A 373 -7.60 -19.63 19.24
N LEU A 374 -7.51 -18.84 18.17
CA LEU A 374 -8.67 -18.13 17.61
C LEU A 374 -9.72 -19.08 17.02
N PHE A 375 -9.32 -20.18 16.40
CA PHE A 375 -10.27 -21.22 15.96
C PHE A 375 -10.98 -21.88 17.14
N VAL A 376 -10.26 -22.22 18.22
CA VAL A 376 -10.88 -22.73 19.46
C VAL A 376 -11.86 -21.72 20.06
N LEU A 377 -11.47 -20.44 20.15
CA LEU A 377 -12.35 -19.37 20.64
C LEU A 377 -13.59 -19.20 19.75
N GLY A 378 -13.45 -19.45 18.45
CA GLY A 378 -14.51 -19.42 17.47
C GLY A 378 -15.35 -20.71 17.37
N GLY A 379 -15.09 -21.72 18.23
CA GLY A 379 -15.79 -23.01 18.21
C GLY A 379 -15.35 -23.97 17.10
N ASP A 380 -14.42 -23.60 16.23
CA ASP A 380 -13.96 -24.40 15.10
C ASP A 380 -12.77 -25.30 15.51
N THR A 381 -13.06 -26.29 16.35
CA THR A 381 -12.02 -27.19 16.86
C THR A 381 -11.41 -28.10 15.81
N ALA A 382 -12.14 -28.39 14.73
CA ALA A 382 -11.63 -29.17 13.61
C ALA A 382 -10.46 -28.45 12.91
N ARG A 383 -10.63 -27.16 12.58
CA ARG A 383 -9.52 -26.37 12.01
C ARG A 383 -8.40 -26.14 13.02
N ALA A 384 -8.72 -25.94 14.30
CA ALA A 384 -7.68 -25.83 15.33
C ALA A 384 -6.81 -27.10 15.42
N ASP A 385 -7.41 -28.29 15.27
CA ASP A 385 -6.69 -29.57 15.26
C ASP A 385 -5.78 -29.72 14.04
N VAL A 386 -6.25 -29.32 12.84
CA VAL A 386 -5.41 -29.27 11.62
C VAL A 386 -4.17 -28.37 11.82
N ILE A 387 -4.34 -27.21 12.47
CA ILE A 387 -3.20 -26.32 12.78
C ILE A 387 -2.24 -26.96 13.80
N LEU A 388 -2.77 -27.71 14.78
CA LEU A 388 -1.96 -28.46 15.74
C LEU A 388 -1.15 -29.58 15.06
N GLU A 389 -1.75 -30.31 14.12
CA GLU A 389 -1.06 -31.33 13.32
C GLU A 389 0.04 -30.71 12.47
N TYR A 390 -0.25 -29.62 11.77
CA TYR A 390 0.75 -28.89 11.00
C TYR A 390 1.90 -28.38 11.88
N ALA A 391 1.59 -27.82 13.06
CA ALA A 391 2.61 -27.41 14.02
C ALA A 391 3.48 -28.59 14.48
N LYS A 392 2.90 -29.77 14.69
CA LYS A 392 3.65 -30.99 15.05
C LYS A 392 4.61 -31.40 13.93
N GLU A 393 4.20 -31.30 12.66
CA GLU A 393 5.10 -31.61 11.54
C GLU A 393 6.33 -30.69 11.52
N PHE A 394 6.15 -29.39 11.79
CA PHE A 394 7.23 -28.41 11.77
C PHE A 394 8.11 -28.44 13.02
N PHE A 395 7.53 -28.72 14.18
CA PHE A 395 8.18 -28.54 15.47
C PHE A 395 8.39 -29.85 16.25
N GLY A 396 7.86 -30.97 15.77
CA GLY A 396 7.90 -32.27 16.43
C GLY A 396 7.02 -32.35 17.68
N ASP A 397 7.25 -33.38 18.50
CA ASP A 397 6.44 -33.67 19.68
C ASP A 397 6.53 -32.61 20.79
N ARG A 398 7.48 -31.66 20.70
CA ARG A 398 7.59 -30.56 21.66
C ARG A 398 6.31 -29.71 21.73
N VAL A 399 5.52 -29.69 20.65
CA VAL A 399 4.19 -29.05 20.58
C VAL A 399 3.29 -29.54 21.70
N TYR A 400 3.26 -30.85 21.99
CA TYR A 400 2.41 -31.40 23.04
C TYR A 400 2.88 -31.08 24.46
N THR A 401 4.15 -30.73 24.63
CA THR A 401 4.77 -30.43 25.93
C THR A 401 4.91 -28.93 26.21
N SER A 402 4.85 -28.10 25.18
CA SER A 402 5.01 -26.65 25.28
C SER A 402 3.83 -26.02 26.01
N SER A 403 4.12 -25.16 26.99
CA SER A 403 3.10 -24.45 27.76
C SER A 403 2.20 -23.57 26.91
N LYS A 404 2.65 -23.17 25.71
CA LYS A 404 1.86 -22.37 24.75
C LYS A 404 0.70 -23.17 24.14
N TRP A 405 0.91 -24.46 23.88
CA TRP A 405 -0.05 -25.32 23.18
C TRP A 405 -1.02 -26.05 24.11
N VAL A 406 -0.65 -26.26 25.38
CA VAL A 406 -1.49 -26.94 26.37
C VAL A 406 -2.92 -26.36 26.46
N PRO A 407 -3.15 -25.03 26.50
CA PRO A 407 -4.49 -24.46 26.51
C PRO A 407 -5.29 -24.80 25.24
N ILE A 408 -4.64 -24.80 24.08
CA ILE A 408 -5.28 -25.09 22.78
C ILE A 408 -5.70 -26.55 22.73
N ILE A 409 -4.80 -27.48 23.08
CA ILE A 409 -5.10 -28.92 23.11
C ILE A 409 -6.26 -29.23 24.06
N LYS A 410 -6.29 -28.57 25.24
CA LYS A 410 -7.42 -28.69 26.17
C LYS A 410 -8.70 -28.14 25.56
N GLY A 411 -8.63 -26.99 24.87
CA GLY A 411 -9.77 -26.40 24.18
C GLY A 411 -10.36 -27.32 23.11
N ILE A 412 -9.50 -27.92 22.27
CA ILE A 412 -9.91 -28.88 21.24
C ILE A 412 -10.61 -30.10 21.88
N ARG A 413 -10.02 -30.69 22.93
CA ARG A 413 -10.57 -31.90 23.58
C ARG A 413 -11.84 -31.67 24.38
N ASN A 414 -11.97 -30.50 25.02
CA ASN A 414 -13.08 -30.20 25.91
C ASN A 414 -14.27 -29.58 25.18
N TYR A 415 -14.14 -29.26 23.89
CA TYR A 415 -15.22 -28.70 23.11
C TYR A 415 -16.36 -29.73 23.00
N LYS A 416 -17.51 -29.34 23.53
CA LYS A 416 -18.76 -30.06 23.35
C LYS A 416 -19.58 -29.25 22.37
N PRO A 417 -19.85 -29.76 21.15
CA PRO A 417 -20.74 -29.07 20.24
C PRO A 417 -22.09 -28.90 20.94
N THR A 418 -22.45 -27.66 21.20
CA THR A 418 -23.79 -27.30 21.63
C THR A 418 -24.69 -27.31 20.41
N ALA A 419 -25.97 -27.69 20.57
CA ALA A 419 -26.95 -27.64 19.48
C ALA A 419 -27.15 -26.23 18.87
N TYR A 420 -26.54 -25.20 19.49
CA TYR A 420 -26.53 -23.79 19.10
C TYR A 420 -25.23 -23.36 18.38
N ASP A 421 -24.25 -24.25 18.19
CA ASP A 421 -23.03 -23.96 17.41
C ASP A 421 -23.30 -23.91 15.89
N VAL A 422 -24.56 -24.15 15.49
CA VAL A 422 -25.17 -23.50 14.32
C VAL A 422 -26.01 -22.35 14.87
N PRO A 423 -25.60 -21.08 14.72
CA PRO A 423 -26.25 -19.97 15.42
C PRO A 423 -27.73 -19.83 15.00
N PRO A 424 -28.70 -19.74 15.93
CA PRO A 424 -30.06 -19.31 15.62
C PRO A 424 -30.02 -17.83 15.27
N ILE A 425 -30.63 -17.51 14.14
CA ILE A 425 -30.61 -16.20 13.49
C ILE A 425 -31.75 -15.34 14.08
N GLU A 426 -31.43 -14.38 14.96
CA GLU A 426 -32.38 -13.41 15.53
C GLU A 426 -32.67 -12.26 14.54
N LYS A 427 -33.88 -12.23 13.96
CA LYS A 427 -34.27 -11.50 12.74
C LYS A 427 -33.79 -10.05 12.53
N SER A 428 -33.50 -9.24 13.56
CA SER A 428 -33.18 -7.82 13.37
C SER A 428 -31.68 -7.50 13.27
N ASP A 429 -30.81 -8.42 13.66
CA ASP A 429 -29.34 -8.29 13.53
C ASP A 429 -28.81 -9.10 12.32
N VAL A 430 -29.74 -9.66 11.55
CA VAL A 430 -29.51 -10.73 10.59
C VAL A 430 -29.26 -10.21 9.21
N ASP A 431 -29.81 -9.08 8.82
CA ASP A 431 -29.58 -8.55 7.48
C ASP A 431 -28.17 -7.94 7.37
N THR A 432 -27.72 -7.23 8.41
CA THR A 432 -26.35 -6.69 8.49
C THR A 432 -25.31 -7.81 8.63
N ARG A 433 -25.60 -8.83 9.45
CA ARG A 433 -24.69 -9.96 9.70
C ARG A 433 -24.75 -11.00 8.57
N LYS A 434 -25.87 -11.21 7.87
CA LYS A 434 -25.95 -12.01 6.62
C LYS A 434 -25.31 -11.31 5.45
N ALA A 435 -25.41 -9.98 5.33
CA ALA A 435 -24.67 -9.27 4.29
C ALA A 435 -23.15 -9.44 4.50
N LEU A 436 -22.66 -9.24 5.74
CA LEU A 436 -21.27 -9.50 6.11
C LEU A 436 -20.87 -10.98 5.95
N LEU A 437 -21.68 -11.92 6.43
CA LEU A 437 -21.36 -13.34 6.40
C LEU A 437 -21.52 -13.96 5.01
N ASN A 438 -22.48 -13.54 4.17
CA ASN A 438 -22.56 -14.04 2.80
C ASN A 438 -21.42 -13.46 1.97
N GLU A 439 -21.11 -12.17 2.05
CA GLU A 439 -19.95 -11.62 1.34
C GLU A 439 -18.63 -12.20 1.83
N THR A 440 -18.44 -12.36 3.14
CA THR A 440 -17.18 -12.92 3.70
C THR A 440 -17.09 -14.43 3.63
N ALA A 441 -18.21 -15.17 3.66
CA ALA A 441 -18.19 -16.62 3.44
C ALA A 441 -17.96 -16.92 1.97
N ILE A 442 -18.61 -16.20 1.04
CA ILE A 442 -18.31 -16.31 -0.39
C ILE A 442 -16.85 -15.94 -0.63
N LEU A 443 -16.36 -14.79 -0.15
CA LEU A 443 -14.94 -14.45 -0.33
C LEU A 443 -13.99 -15.49 0.30
N ALA A 444 -14.27 -15.95 1.52
CA ALA A 444 -13.39 -16.89 2.22
C ALA A 444 -13.41 -18.29 1.57
N ASP A 445 -14.56 -18.73 1.07
CA ASP A 445 -14.71 -20.01 0.36
C ASP A 445 -14.05 -19.92 -1.02
N THR A 446 -14.31 -18.85 -1.78
CA THR A 446 -13.65 -18.58 -3.07
C THR A 446 -12.12 -18.45 -2.91
N LEU A 447 -11.63 -17.81 -1.84
CA LEU A 447 -10.19 -17.68 -1.56
C LEU A 447 -9.56 -19.00 -1.07
N SER A 448 -10.29 -19.83 -0.33
CA SER A 448 -9.85 -21.18 0.05
C SER A 448 -9.75 -22.08 -1.17
N THR A 449 -10.77 -22.07 -2.04
CA THR A 449 -10.80 -22.84 -3.29
C THR A 449 -9.72 -22.38 -4.27
N LEU A 450 -9.44 -21.07 -4.38
CA LEU A 450 -8.34 -20.54 -5.19
C LEU A 450 -6.95 -20.90 -4.64
N ALA A 451 -6.79 -20.95 -3.32
CA ALA A 451 -5.53 -21.36 -2.68
C ALA A 451 -5.28 -22.86 -2.87
N GLU A 452 -6.33 -23.68 -2.75
CA GLU A 452 -6.26 -25.12 -3.03
C GLU A 452 -5.96 -25.38 -4.51
N ALA A 453 -6.68 -24.74 -5.44
CA ALA A 453 -6.46 -24.90 -6.89
C ALA A 453 -5.05 -24.52 -7.34
N LYS A 454 -4.42 -23.50 -6.73
CA LYS A 454 -3.02 -23.13 -7.03
C LYS A 454 -1.99 -24.07 -6.41
N SER A 455 -2.34 -24.77 -5.32
CA SER A 455 -1.43 -25.70 -4.64
C SER A 455 -1.34 -27.08 -5.31
N PHE A 456 -2.34 -27.45 -6.13
CA PHE A 456 -2.38 -28.71 -6.87
C PHE A 456 -2.12 -28.49 -8.36
N GLY A 457 -0.85 -28.57 -8.77
CA GLY A 457 -0.51 -28.53 -10.20
C GLY A 457 -1.14 -29.67 -11.00
N ASN A 458 -1.88 -29.32 -12.06
CA ASN A 458 -2.30 -30.01 -13.31
C ASN A 458 -2.55 -31.54 -13.37
N LYS A 459 -2.54 -32.30 -12.27
CA LYS A 459 -2.62 -33.78 -12.34
C LYS A 459 -3.72 -34.45 -11.52
N ARG A 460 -4.68 -33.71 -10.93
CA ARG A 460 -5.80 -34.32 -10.19
C ARG A 460 -7.14 -33.58 -10.33
N ASP A 461 -7.53 -33.21 -11.55
CA ASP A 461 -8.87 -32.65 -11.83
C ASP A 461 -10.02 -33.63 -11.54
N ILE A 462 -9.76 -34.93 -11.65
CA ILE A 462 -10.82 -35.95 -11.55
C ILE A 462 -11.26 -36.20 -10.10
N ASP A 463 -10.34 -36.09 -9.14
CA ASP A 463 -10.59 -36.41 -7.71
C ASP A 463 -11.33 -35.26 -6.98
N LEU A 464 -11.19 -34.02 -7.47
CA LEU A 464 -11.82 -32.83 -6.89
C LEU A 464 -13.27 -32.66 -7.35
N ARG A 465 -13.61 -33.08 -8.58
CA ARG A 465 -15.01 -33.08 -9.08
C ARG A 465 -15.91 -34.02 -8.29
N GLU A 466 -15.42 -35.19 -7.87
CA GLU A 466 -16.18 -36.10 -7.01
C GLU A 466 -16.36 -35.55 -5.59
N LYS A 467 -15.37 -34.81 -5.07
CA LYS A 467 -15.37 -34.33 -3.69
C LYS A 467 -16.15 -33.02 -3.50
N TYR A 468 -16.25 -32.19 -4.53
CA TYR A 468 -16.92 -30.87 -4.47
C TYR A 468 -17.82 -30.61 -5.69
N PRO A 469 -18.87 -31.42 -5.90
CA PRO A 469 -19.70 -31.33 -7.11
C PRO A 469 -20.41 -29.98 -7.27
N LEU A 470 -20.90 -29.38 -6.18
CA LEU A 470 -21.57 -28.07 -6.22
C LEU A 470 -20.65 -26.91 -6.63
N ALA A 471 -19.38 -26.93 -6.23
CA ALA A 471 -18.44 -25.87 -6.59
C ALA A 471 -18.12 -25.90 -8.10
N PHE A 472 -18.06 -27.10 -8.68
CA PHE A 472 -17.87 -27.27 -10.12
C PHE A 472 -19.14 -26.99 -10.93
N GLU A 473 -20.31 -27.28 -10.38
CA GLU A 473 -21.59 -26.90 -11.00
C GLU A 473 -21.70 -25.38 -11.11
N THR A 474 -21.37 -24.65 -10.04
CA THR A 474 -21.34 -23.17 -10.07
C THR A 474 -20.26 -22.59 -11.00
N ILE A 475 -19.09 -23.23 -11.11
CA ILE A 475 -18.05 -22.81 -12.08
C ILE A 475 -18.52 -23.03 -13.51
N ASN A 476 -19.12 -24.19 -13.82
CA ASN A 476 -19.65 -24.48 -15.14
C ASN A 476 -20.81 -23.54 -15.51
N GLU A 477 -21.70 -23.22 -14.57
CA GLU A 477 -22.79 -22.24 -14.79
C GLU A 477 -22.23 -20.83 -15.09
N LEU A 478 -21.11 -20.45 -14.49
CA LEU A 478 -20.45 -19.16 -14.75
C LEU A 478 -19.69 -19.16 -16.08
N GLU A 479 -19.06 -20.27 -16.46
CA GLU A 479 -18.40 -20.43 -17.77
C GLU A 479 -19.42 -20.50 -18.91
N GLU A 480 -20.56 -21.19 -18.73
CA GLU A 480 -21.67 -21.20 -19.69
C GLU A 480 -22.31 -19.81 -19.82
N ALA A 481 -22.41 -19.02 -18.75
CA ALA A 481 -22.87 -17.64 -18.81
C ALA A 481 -21.87 -16.69 -19.51
N GLU A 482 -20.56 -16.97 -19.44
CA GLU A 482 -19.54 -16.25 -20.23
C GLU A 482 -19.57 -16.65 -21.72
N GLU A 483 -19.85 -17.91 -22.05
CA GLU A 483 -20.03 -18.34 -23.46
C GLU A 483 -21.35 -17.82 -24.07
N GLU A 484 -22.46 -17.81 -23.33
CA GLU A 484 -23.73 -17.23 -23.81
C GLU A 484 -23.63 -15.71 -24.03
N THR A 485 -22.77 -15.01 -23.29
CA THR A 485 -22.49 -13.58 -23.53
C THR A 485 -21.51 -13.34 -24.68
N ALA A 486 -20.73 -14.36 -25.08
CA ALA A 486 -19.86 -14.30 -26.25
C ALA A 486 -20.59 -14.60 -27.58
N ASP A 487 -21.66 -15.41 -27.55
CA ASP A 487 -22.48 -15.76 -28.71
C ASP A 487 -23.75 -14.90 -28.88
N ALA A 488 -24.05 -14.00 -27.92
CA ALA A 488 -25.07 -12.97 -28.06
C ALA A 488 -24.60 -11.94 -29.12
N GLY A 489 -25.01 -12.17 -30.37
CA GLY A 489 -24.65 -11.39 -31.55
C GLY A 489 -24.64 -9.87 -31.35
N VAL A 490 -23.66 -9.25 -31.99
CA VAL A 490 -23.42 -7.80 -32.09
C VAL A 490 -24.74 -7.04 -32.22
N PRO A 491 -25.13 -6.18 -31.25
CA PRO A 491 -26.22 -5.25 -31.45
C PRO A 491 -25.82 -4.30 -32.59
N GLU A 492 -26.74 -4.04 -33.52
CA GLU A 492 -26.56 -2.99 -34.53
C GLU A 492 -26.05 -1.70 -33.88
N GLU A 493 -24.97 -1.19 -34.48
CA GLU A 493 -24.21 -0.02 -34.05
C GLU A 493 -25.18 1.16 -33.77
N PRO A 494 -25.37 1.60 -32.51
CA PRO A 494 -26.11 2.83 -32.27
C PRO A 494 -25.30 3.97 -32.90
N ALA A 495 -25.99 4.85 -33.62
CA ALA A 495 -25.40 6.02 -34.27
C ALA A 495 -24.37 6.69 -33.33
N GLN A 496 -23.12 6.77 -33.78
CA GLN A 496 -22.02 7.36 -33.03
C GLN A 496 -22.44 8.71 -32.48
N GLU A 497 -22.63 8.81 -31.16
CA GLU A 497 -22.69 10.10 -30.52
C GLU A 497 -21.34 10.80 -30.73
N PRO A 498 -21.34 12.10 -31.08
CA PRO A 498 -20.11 12.85 -31.21
C PRO A 498 -19.33 12.78 -29.92
N SER A 499 -18.03 12.53 -30.08
CA SER A 499 -17.06 12.45 -28.99
C SER A 499 -17.11 13.72 -28.13
N TRP A 500 -16.79 13.59 -26.85
CA TRP A 500 -16.94 14.67 -25.87
C TRP A 500 -16.20 15.98 -26.24
N TRP A 501 -15.21 15.94 -27.13
CA TRP A 501 -14.49 17.12 -27.62
C TRP A 501 -15.18 17.82 -28.80
N GLU A 502 -15.96 17.11 -29.64
CA GLU A 502 -16.79 17.72 -30.70
C GLU A 502 -17.92 18.58 -30.14
N LYS A 503 -18.32 18.35 -28.87
CA LYS A 503 -19.27 19.21 -28.14
C LYS A 503 -18.62 20.48 -27.55
N TRP A 504 -17.30 20.60 -27.53
CA TRP A 504 -16.58 21.66 -26.80
C TRP A 504 -15.74 22.61 -27.66
N MET A 505 -15.53 22.35 -28.96
CA MET A 505 -14.85 23.28 -29.87
C MET A 505 -15.53 23.29 -31.25
N PRO A 506 -16.53 24.15 -31.49
CA PRO A 506 -17.24 24.12 -32.77
C PRO A 506 -16.43 24.71 -33.94
N GLU A 507 -15.50 25.64 -33.69
CA GLU A 507 -14.79 26.33 -34.78
C GLU A 507 -13.40 26.79 -34.32
N PHE A 508 -12.37 25.97 -34.60
CA PHE A 508 -10.97 26.40 -34.75
C PHE A 508 -10.21 25.44 -35.67
#